data_AF-A0A2E4JZJ4-F1
#
_entry.id   AF-A0A2E4JZJ4-F1
#
_cell.length_a   1.000
_cell.length_b   1.000
_cell.length_c   1.000
_cell.angle_alpha   90.00
_cell.angle_beta   90.00
_cell.angle_gamma   90.00
#
_symmetry.space_group_name_H-M   'P 1'
#
loop_
_entity.id
_entity.type
_entity.pdbx_description
1 polymer ?
#
loop_
_entity_poly.entity_id
_entity_poly.type
_entity_poly.pdbx_seq_one_letter_code
_entity_poly.pdbx_strand_id
1 'polypeptide(L)' 'MAKESEFPFDVDLSSLDTGSITNILKDIEQLLPLMDSEGDLSRLLQVKEFFEKELKVASRLH' A
#
# COMPACT_ATOMS: atom_id res chain seq x y z
N MET A 1 8.77 20.39 9.57
CA MET A 1 9.19 18.99 9.36
C MET A 1 7.98 18.13 9.64
N ALA A 2 7.23 17.77 8.59
CA ALA A 2 6.09 16.88 8.72
C ALA A 2 6.64 15.52 9.14
N LYS A 3 6.25 15.04 10.33
CA LYS A 3 6.50 13.66 10.73
C LYS A 3 5.89 12.80 9.64
N GLU A 4 6.72 12.13 8.87
CA GLU A 4 6.30 11.00 8.05
C GLU A 4 5.56 10.07 9.01
N SER A 5 4.25 9.99 8.84
CA SER A 5 3.41 9.12 9.64
C SER A 5 3.84 7.71 9.27
N GLU A 6 4.74 7.12 10.06
CA GLU A 6 5.08 5.72 9.95
C GLU A 6 3.77 4.94 9.95
N PHE A 7 3.56 4.25 8.84
CA PHE A 7 2.43 3.37 8.65
C PHE A 7 2.36 2.44 9.87
N PRO A 8 1.27 2.42 10.65
CA PRO A 8 1.26 1.83 12.00
C PRO A 8 1.24 0.30 12.02
N PHE A 9 1.44 -0.32 10.86
CA PHE A 9 1.38 -1.76 10.69
C PHE A 9 2.79 -2.27 10.41
N ASP A 10 3.35 -3.00 11.36
CA ASP A 10 4.55 -3.82 11.17
C ASP A 10 4.14 -5.07 10.37
N VAL A 11 4.04 -4.92 9.05
CA VAL A 11 3.66 -6.01 8.15
C VAL A 11 4.91 -6.55 7.48
N ASP A 12 5.28 -7.78 7.83
CA ASP A 12 6.34 -8.49 7.15
C ASP A 12 5.88 -8.92 5.75
N LEU A 13 6.41 -8.24 4.74
CA LEU A 13 6.16 -8.53 3.32
C LEU A 13 7.28 -9.33 2.66
N SER A 14 8.29 -9.79 3.43
CA SER A 14 9.43 -10.54 2.89
C SER A 14 9.04 -11.87 2.23
N SER A 15 7.90 -12.43 2.61
CA SER A 15 7.33 -13.66 2.05
C SER A 15 6.38 -13.42 0.88
N LEU A 16 6.05 -12.16 0.57
CA LEU A 16 5.06 -11.80 -0.42
C LEU A 16 5.71 -11.62 -1.79
N ASP A 17 5.21 -12.33 -2.81
CA ASP A 17 5.71 -12.18 -4.17
C ASP A 17 5.18 -10.90 -4.85
N THR A 18 5.88 -10.45 -5.89
CA THR A 18 5.52 -9.29 -6.72
C THR A 18 4.08 -9.36 -7.24
N GLY A 19 3.59 -10.55 -7.60
CA GLY A 19 2.23 -10.75 -8.08
C GLY A 19 1.20 -10.52 -6.98
N SER A 20 1.46 -11.04 -5.78
CA SER A 20 0.63 -10.78 -4.60
C SER A 20 0.57 -9.29 -4.24
N ILE A 21 1.70 -8.57 -4.25
CA ILE A 21 1.72 -7.10 -4.03
C ILE A 21 0.89 -6.38 -5.09
N THR A 22 1.03 -6.78 -6.37
CA THR A 22 0.29 -6.17 -7.48
C THR A 22 -1.22 -6.41 -7.38
N ASN A 23 -1.64 -7.60 -6.93
CA ASN A 23 -3.04 -7.92 -6.71
C ASN A 23 -3.63 -7.07 -5.57
N ILE A 24 -2.91 -6.91 -4.46
CA ILE A 24 -3.34 -6.05 -3.34
C ILE A 24 -3.53 -4.60 -3.81
N LEU A 25 -2.59 -4.06 -4.59
CA LEU A 25 -2.71 -2.71 -5.14
C LEU A 25 -3.94 -2.56 -6.04
N LYS A 26 -4.21 -3.56 -6.87
CA LYS A 26 -5.38 -3.59 -7.73
C LYS A 26 -6.68 -3.62 -6.93
N ASP A 27 -6.75 -4.42 -5.87
CA ASP A 27 -7.92 -4.50 -5.00
C ASP A 27 -8.15 -3.15 -4.28
N ILE A 28 -7.08 -2.49 -3.83
CA ILE A 28 -7.15 -1.15 -3.25
C ILE A 28 -7.72 -0.15 -4.27
N GLU A 29 -7.25 -0.17 -5.52
CA GLU A 29 -7.75 0.71 -6.58
C GLU A 29 -9.24 0.49 -6.90
N GLN A 30 -9.72 -0.75 -6.79
CA GLN A 30 -11.14 -1.07 -6.94
C GLN A 30 -11.99 -0.58 -5.76
N LEU A 31 -11.41 -0.53 -4.55
CA LEU A 31 -12.09 -0.08 -3.33
C LEU A 31 -12.12 1.44 -3.20
N LEU A 32 -11.11 2.16 -3.68
CA LEU A 32 -11.02 3.64 -3.63
C LEU A 32 -12.33 4.36 -4.04
N PRO A 33 -12.96 4.06 -5.20
CA PRO A 33 -14.18 4.75 -5.61
C PRO A 33 -15.41 4.40 -4.76
N LEU A 34 -15.33 3.37 -3.92
CA LEU A 34 -16.41 2.93 -3.03
C LEU A 34 -16.26 3.51 -1.62
N MET A 35 -15.21 4.29 -1.34
CA MET A 35 -14.99 4.90 -0.04
C MET A 35 -15.78 6.21 0.10
N ASP A 36 -16.76 6.21 1.00
CA ASP A 36 -17.58 7.39 1.31
C ASP A 36 -16.99 8.26 2.45
N SER A 37 -16.00 7.74 3.17
CA SER A 37 -15.38 8.38 4.34
C SER A 37 -14.01 8.92 4.00
N GLU A 38 -13.80 10.23 4.18
CA GLU A 38 -12.49 10.87 3.96
C GLU A 38 -11.37 10.26 4.83
N GLY A 39 -11.70 9.84 6.06
CA GLY A 39 -10.75 9.20 6.96
C GLY A 39 -10.31 7.82 6.49
N ASP A 40 -11.27 7.02 6.00
CA ASP A 40 -10.98 5.67 5.48
C ASP A 40 -10.27 5.75 4.14
N LEU A 41 -10.64 6.71 3.29
CA LEU A 41 -9.93 7.03 2.05
C LEU A 41 -8.47 7.41 2.33
N SER A 42 -8.22 8.30 3.29
CA SER A 42 -6.86 8.73 3.64
C SER A 42 -6.00 7.55 4.12
N ARG A 43 -6.57 6.66 4.95
CA ARG A 43 -5.89 5.45 5.40
C ARG A 43 -5.62 4.47 4.26
N LEU A 44 -6.59 4.27 3.37
CA LEU A 44 -6.47 3.37 2.23
C LEU A 44 -5.39 3.86 1.24
N LEU A 45 -5.26 5.18 1.06
CA LEU A 45 -4.19 5.79 0.28
C LEU A 45 -2.81 5.59 0.91
N GLN A 46 -2.69 5.67 2.24
CA GLN A 46 -1.43 5.34 2.94
C GLN A 46 -1.04 3.88 2.74
N VAL A 47 -2.02 2.96 2.78
CA VAL A 47 -1.80 1.53 2.51
C VAL A 47 -1.30 1.34 1.07
N LYS A 48 -1.95 2.01 0.11
CA LYS A 48 -1.55 1.98 -1.31
C LYS A 48 -0.09 2.43 -1.47
N GLU A 49 0.27 3.57 -0.88
CA GLU A 49 1.62 4.13 -0.99
C GLU A 49 2.69 3.18 -0.41
N PHE A 50 2.37 2.50 0.70
CA PHE A 50 3.26 1.50 1.30
C PHE A 50 3.53 0.34 0.32
N PHE A 51 2.48 -0.29 -0.23
CA PHE A 51 2.65 -1.40 -1.18
C PHE A 51 3.31 -0.95 -2.50
N GLU A 52 3.09 0.28 -2.96
CA GLU A 52 3.79 0.82 -4.14
C GLU A 52 5.29 1.00 -3.91
N LYS A 53 5.70 1.36 -2.69
CA LYS A 53 7.13 1.46 -2.32
C LYS A 53 7.77 0.07 -2.31
N GLU A 54 7.11 -0.92 -1.72
CA GLU A 54 7.57 -2.30 -1.70
C GLU A 54 7.67 -2.89 -3.11
N LEU A 55 6.69 -2.63 -3.98
CA LEU A 55 6.73 -3.07 -5.38
C LEU A 55 7.94 -2.47 -6.12
N LYS A 56 8.26 -1.20 -5.88
CA LYS A 56 9.46 -0.55 -6.45
C LYS A 56 10.74 -1.18 -5.95
N VAL A 57 10.82 -1.58 -4.68
CA VAL A 57 11.97 -2.30 -4.12
C VAL A 57 12.10 -3.68 -4.77
N ALA A 58 11.02 -4.45 -4.86
CA ALA A 58 10.98 -5.75 -5.52
C ALA A 58 11.37 -5.67 -7.00
N SER A 59 10.91 -4.64 -7.73
CA SER A 59 11.26 -4.43 -9.15
C SER A 59 12.73 -4.10 -9.40
N ARG A 60 13.45 -3.57 -8.40
CA ARG A 60 14.89 -3.27 -8.50
C ARG A 60 15.76 -4.50 -8.28
N LEU A 61 15.20 -5.57 -7.73
CA LEU A 61 15.88 -6.83 -7.44
C LEU A 61 15.80 -7.84 -8.60
N HIS A 62 15.10 -7.51 -9.69
CA HIS A 62 14.91 -8.35 -10.88
C HIS A 62 15.71 -7.87 -12.09
#